data_AF-A0A3M1ZU54-F1
#
_entry.id   AF-A0A3M1ZU54-F1
#
_cell.length_a   1.000
_cell.length_b   1.000
_cell.length_c   1.000
_cell.angle_alpha   90.00
_cell.angle_beta   90.00
_cell.angle_gamma   90.00
#
_symmetry.space_group_name_H-M   'P 1'
#
loop_
_entity.id
_entity.type
_entity.pdbx_description
1 polymer ?
#
loop_
_entity_poly.entity_id
_entity_poly.type
_entity_poly.pdbx_seq_one_letter_code
_entity_poly.pdbx_strand_id
1 'polypeptide(L)'
;MMLLMLFALGMTNVSAMAAGNPCNPCSMKGHTNPCNPCAIKKPANPCNPCAMKKPANPCSMKQGKVQWGTPGNKPIREHAFDNFSQAVALGRKLWHDEKLGTSGTSCASCHAGYQFLHFDRNQNFPHFVNMVGDVVTLDQMINYCMLNPMKGKEFARDSKELTALAAYFRAYRMQYLREHRK
;
A
#
# COMPACT_ATOMS: atom_id res chain seq x y z
N MET A 1 64.05 26.97 41.37
CA MET A 1 63.36 27.99 42.21
C MET A 1 61.88 27.75 42.08
N MET A 2 61.22 27.02 42.99
CA MET A 2 60.95 27.45 44.37
C MET A 2 60.39 28.88 44.34
N LEU A 3 59.10 29.08 44.60
CA LEU A 3 58.65 29.37 45.96
C LEU A 3 57.16 29.77 46.00
N LEU A 4 56.49 29.27 47.05
CA LEU A 4 55.32 29.80 47.75
C LEU A 4 53.92 29.69 47.10
N MET A 5 53.29 28.57 47.48
CA MET A 5 51.90 28.55 47.91
C MET A 5 51.64 29.56 49.05
N LEU A 6 50.53 30.28 48.96
CA LEU A 6 49.86 30.87 50.12
C LEU A 6 48.36 30.56 50.05
N PHE A 7 47.96 29.70 50.98
CA PHE A 7 46.62 29.30 51.33
C PHE A 7 45.79 30.50 51.79
N ALA A 8 44.56 30.64 51.26
CA ALA A 8 43.48 31.36 51.93
C ALA A 8 42.31 30.39 52.13
N LEU A 9 42.12 29.99 53.38
CA LEU A 9 40.95 29.27 53.88
C LEU A 9 39.73 30.21 53.86
N GLY A 10 38.71 29.83 53.09
CA GLY A 10 37.37 30.43 53.14
C GLY A 10 36.34 29.32 53.12
N MET A 11 35.82 28.97 54.29
CA MET A 11 34.69 28.06 54.47
C MET A 11 33.40 28.79 54.06
N THR A 12 32.58 28.21 53.20
CA THR A 12 31.11 28.18 53.36
C THR A 12 30.45 27.19 52.40
N ASN A 13 29.68 26.28 53.00
CA ASN A 13 28.48 25.62 52.51
C ASN A 13 28.55 24.68 51.31
N VAL A 14 28.63 23.40 51.66
CA VAL A 14 28.12 22.27 50.88
C VAL A 14 26.60 22.44 50.74
N SER A 15 26.13 22.82 49.55
CA SER A 15 24.75 22.57 49.13
C SER A 15 24.78 21.49 48.07
N ALA A 16 24.33 20.29 48.44
CA ALA A 16 24.07 19.20 47.52
C ALA A 16 23.01 19.65 46.49
N MET A 17 23.46 20.01 45.28
CA MET A 17 22.59 20.12 44.12
C MET A 17 22.38 18.69 43.60
N ALA A 18 21.29 18.06 44.05
CA ALA A 18 20.77 16.86 43.43
C ALA A 18 20.54 17.13 41.93
N ALA A 19 21.23 16.39 41.09
CA ALA A 19 20.98 16.37 39.66
C ALA A 19 19.52 15.95 39.42
N GLY A 20 18.68 16.89 38.99
CA GLY A 20 17.34 16.58 38.49
C GLY A 20 17.46 15.73 37.23
N ASN A 21 16.89 14.53 37.27
CA ASN A 21 16.83 13.61 36.14
C ASN A 21 15.92 14.20 35.03
N PRO A 22 16.39 14.37 33.78
CA PRO A 22 15.61 14.98 32.69
C PRO A 22 14.39 14.18 32.22
N CYS A 23 14.06 13.06 32.88
CA CYS A 23 12.97 12.17 32.49
C CYS A 23 11.74 12.17 33.44
N ASN A 24 11.51 13.22 34.25
CA ASN A 24 10.29 13.32 35.05
C ASN A 24 9.50 14.62 34.79
N PRO A 25 8.50 14.62 33.89
CA PRO A 25 7.72 15.80 33.55
C PRO A 25 6.77 16.25 34.68
N CYS A 26 6.70 15.52 35.80
CA CYS A 26 5.80 15.81 36.90
C CYS A 26 6.39 16.69 38.02
N SER A 27 7.62 17.20 37.87
CA SER A 27 8.25 18.09 38.89
C SER A 27 8.24 19.58 38.54
N MET A 28 7.60 20.01 37.44
CA MET A 28 7.40 21.45 37.19
C MET A 28 6.17 21.96 37.94
N LYS A 29 6.35 22.30 39.22
CA LYS A 29 5.40 23.12 39.96
C LYS A 29 5.38 24.53 39.38
N GLY A 30 4.32 24.83 38.64
CA GLY A 30 3.50 26.02 38.84
C GLY A 30 4.03 27.34 38.31
N HIS A 31 3.50 27.75 37.16
CA HIS A 31 3.08 29.14 36.96
C HIS A 31 1.76 29.17 36.21
N THR A 32 0.64 29.26 36.94
CA THR A 32 -0.58 29.86 36.42
C THR A 32 -1.26 30.72 37.49
N ASN A 33 -1.64 31.92 37.05
CA ASN A 33 -2.20 33.03 37.81
C ASN A 33 -3.60 32.68 38.40
N PRO A 34 -3.93 33.01 39.67
CA PRO A 34 -5.10 32.46 40.33
C PRO A 34 -6.26 33.46 40.33
N CYS A 35 -7.17 33.39 39.35
CA CYS A 35 -8.49 34.04 39.44
C CYS A 35 -9.47 33.44 38.41
N ASN A 36 -10.21 32.40 38.80
CA ASN A 36 -11.65 32.13 38.52
C ASN A 36 -11.94 30.61 38.52
N PRO A 37 -12.55 30.05 39.59
CA PRO A 37 -12.61 28.61 39.82
C PRO A 37 -13.77 27.86 39.13
N CYS A 38 -14.58 28.48 38.26
CA CYS A 38 -15.79 27.85 37.70
C CYS A 38 -15.83 27.64 36.18
N ALA A 39 -14.73 27.87 35.43
CA ALA A 39 -14.75 27.83 33.95
C ALA A 39 -13.75 26.85 33.29
N ILE A 40 -13.18 25.89 34.01
CA ILE A 40 -12.23 24.94 33.41
C ILE A 40 -12.95 23.63 33.09
N LYS A 41 -13.38 23.47 31.84
CA LYS A 41 -13.63 22.14 31.26
C LYS A 41 -12.37 21.31 31.46
N LYS A 42 -12.49 20.16 32.14
CA LYS A 42 -11.38 19.27 32.49
C LYS A 42 -10.36 19.18 31.35
N PRO A 43 -9.11 19.68 31.49
CA PRO A 43 -8.08 19.35 30.52
C PRO A 43 -7.89 17.84 30.56
N ALA A 44 -7.91 17.21 29.39
CA ALA A 44 -7.64 15.78 29.27
C ALA A 44 -6.29 15.49 29.94
N ASN A 45 -6.30 14.63 30.96
CA ASN A 45 -5.08 14.22 31.64
C ASN A 45 -4.22 13.41 30.64
N PRO A 46 -3.03 13.89 30.25
CA PRO A 46 -2.16 13.18 29.31
C PRO A 46 -1.68 11.83 29.85
N CYS A 47 -1.91 11.54 31.13
CA CYS A 47 -1.54 10.28 31.78
C CYS A 47 -2.67 9.22 31.81
N ASN A 48 -3.82 9.45 31.16
CA ASN A 48 -4.86 8.40 31.05
C ASN A 48 -4.86 7.74 29.65
N PRO A 49 -4.17 6.60 29.46
CA PRO A 49 -4.10 5.91 28.17
C PRO A 49 -5.46 5.38 27.69
N CYS A 50 -6.47 5.33 28.57
CA CYS A 50 -7.83 4.91 28.23
C CYS A 50 -8.74 6.07 27.78
N ALA A 51 -8.32 7.32 27.93
CA ALA A 51 -9.09 8.50 27.51
C ALA A 51 -8.72 9.02 26.11
N MET A 52 -7.69 8.45 25.48
CA MET A 52 -7.38 8.72 24.08
C MET A 52 -8.51 8.11 23.24
N LYS A 53 -9.13 8.92 22.35
CA LYS A 53 -10.02 8.38 21.32
C LYS A 53 -9.28 7.22 20.65
N LYS A 54 -9.86 6.01 20.69
CA LYS A 54 -9.28 4.83 20.05
C LYS A 54 -8.84 5.23 18.64
N PRO A 55 -7.59 4.94 18.22
CA PRO A 55 -7.20 5.19 16.83
C PRO A 55 -8.23 4.50 15.95
N ALA A 56 -8.76 5.24 14.97
CA ALA A 56 -9.77 4.70 14.08
C ALA A 56 -9.24 3.40 13.47
N ASN A 57 -10.02 2.31 13.56
CA ASN A 57 -9.68 1.07 12.87
C ASN A 57 -9.62 1.38 11.36
N PRO A 58 -8.51 1.10 10.67
CA PRO A 58 -8.41 1.37 9.23
C PRO A 58 -9.49 0.64 8.42
N CYS A 59 -10.05 -0.46 8.93
CA CYS A 59 -11.16 -1.20 8.31
C CYS A 59 -12.56 -0.63 8.63
N SER A 60 -12.69 0.30 9.58
CA SER A 60 -13.96 0.97 9.92
C SER A 60 -14.21 2.24 9.12
N MET A 61 -13.31 2.58 8.20
CA MET A 61 -13.52 3.65 7.24
C MET A 61 -14.71 3.28 6.35
N LYS A 62 -15.75 4.12 6.35
CA LYS A 62 -16.86 3.96 5.41
C LYS A 62 -16.27 3.97 4.00
N GLN A 63 -16.42 2.86 3.28
CA GLN A 63 -16.01 2.72 1.88
C GLN A 63 -16.88 3.65 1.02
N GLY A 64 -16.55 4.94 1.01
CA GLY A 64 -17.09 5.86 0.02
C GLY A 64 -16.60 5.46 -1.37
N LYS A 65 -17.31 5.86 -2.42
CA LYS A 65 -16.78 5.81 -3.78
C LYS A 65 -15.58 6.73 -3.83
N VAL A 66 -14.37 6.19 -3.63
CA VAL A 66 -13.14 6.96 -3.81
C VAL A 66 -12.99 7.17 -5.30
N GLN A 67 -13.49 8.30 -5.79
CA GLN A 67 -13.31 8.69 -7.17
C GLN A 67 -11.83 9.02 -7.40
N TRP A 68 -11.32 8.73 -8.59
CA TRP A 68 -9.99 9.19 -8.99
C TRP A 68 -9.88 10.72 -8.79
N GLY A 69 -8.77 11.18 -8.21
CA GLY A 69 -8.57 12.59 -7.86
C GLY A 69 -9.15 13.04 -6.51
N THR A 70 -9.66 12.13 -5.67
CA THR A 70 -10.11 12.49 -4.31
C THR A 70 -8.93 13.06 -3.49
N PRO A 71 -9.05 14.27 -2.90
CA PRO A 71 -7.99 14.86 -2.08
C PRO A 71 -7.58 13.95 -0.92
N GLY A 72 -6.26 13.78 -0.73
CA GLY A 72 -5.71 12.92 0.32
C GLY A 72 -5.59 11.44 -0.04
N ASN A 73 -6.08 11.00 -1.21
CA ASN A 73 -5.80 9.66 -1.74
C ASN A 73 -4.68 9.70 -2.79
N LYS A 74 -3.68 8.82 -2.64
CA LYS A 74 -2.66 8.62 -3.69
C LYS A 74 -3.23 7.64 -4.72
N PRO A 75 -3.53 8.08 -5.96
CA PRO A 75 -4.06 7.17 -6.96
C PRO A 75 -3.01 6.13 -7.36
N ILE A 76 -3.46 4.93 -7.71
CA ILE A 76 -2.58 3.88 -8.22
C ILE A 76 -1.99 4.20 -9.60
N ARG A 77 -2.62 5.11 -10.36
CA ARG A 77 -2.23 5.55 -11.71
C ARG A 77 -2.92 6.88 -12.07
N GLU A 78 -2.38 7.58 -13.07
CA GLU A 78 -2.93 8.87 -13.54
C GLU A 78 -4.32 8.74 -14.18
N HIS A 79 -4.66 7.63 -14.83
CA HIS A 79 -5.98 7.46 -15.43
C HIS A 79 -6.64 6.16 -14.99
N ALA A 80 -7.67 6.24 -14.13
CA ALA A 80 -8.40 5.08 -13.65
C ALA A 80 -9.35 4.48 -14.71
N PHE A 81 -9.94 3.32 -14.40
CA PHE A 81 -11.15 2.82 -15.05
C PHE A 81 -12.35 3.20 -14.19
N ASP A 82 -13.48 3.54 -14.80
CA ASP A 82 -14.71 3.83 -14.04
C ASP A 82 -15.36 2.56 -13.52
N ASN A 83 -15.20 1.45 -14.23
CA ASN A 83 -15.77 0.16 -13.87
C ASN A 83 -15.02 -1.02 -14.52
N PHE A 84 -15.38 -2.23 -14.08
CA PHE A 84 -14.78 -3.48 -14.58
C PHE A 84 -15.02 -3.70 -16.09
N SER A 85 -16.18 -3.31 -16.62
CA SER A 85 -16.51 -3.51 -18.05
C SER A 85 -15.57 -2.73 -18.96
N GLN A 86 -15.20 -1.50 -18.60
CA GLN A 86 -14.20 -0.72 -19.35
C GLN A 86 -12.83 -1.41 -19.39
N ALA A 87 -12.38 -1.96 -18.25
CA ALA A 87 -11.13 -2.72 -18.18
C ALA A 87 -11.20 -3.99 -19.06
N VAL A 88 -12.31 -4.71 -19.03
CA VAL A 88 -12.53 -5.90 -19.87
C VAL A 88 -12.55 -5.55 -21.36
N ALA A 89 -13.16 -4.42 -21.74
CA ALA A 89 -13.23 -3.98 -23.13
C ALA A 89 -11.84 -3.66 -23.69
N LEU A 90 -11.02 -2.91 -22.93
CA LEU A 90 -9.63 -2.66 -23.31
C LEU A 90 -8.83 -3.97 -23.34
N GLY A 91 -8.98 -4.83 -22.33
CA GLY A 91 -8.25 -6.10 -22.26
C GLY A 91 -8.57 -7.02 -23.42
N ARG A 92 -9.83 -7.07 -23.86
CA ARG A 92 -10.23 -7.79 -25.07
C ARG A 92 -9.53 -7.23 -26.31
N LYS A 93 -9.47 -5.90 -26.47
CA LYS A 93 -8.77 -5.28 -27.59
C LYS A 93 -7.30 -5.68 -27.61
N LEU A 94 -6.62 -5.56 -26.47
CA LEU A 94 -5.20 -5.93 -26.31
C LEU A 94 -4.96 -7.41 -26.57
N TRP A 95 -5.85 -8.29 -26.11
CA TRP A 95 -5.74 -9.74 -26.30
C TRP A 95 -5.67 -10.16 -27.77
N HIS A 96 -6.27 -9.38 -28.67
CA HIS A 96 -6.30 -9.60 -30.11
C HIS A 96 -5.33 -8.68 -30.89
N ASP A 97 -4.51 -7.89 -30.21
CA ASP A 97 -3.63 -6.90 -30.86
C ASP A 97 -2.26 -7.51 -31.19
N GLU A 98 -2.04 -7.79 -32.47
CA GLU A 98 -0.79 -8.33 -33.02
C GLU A 98 0.37 -7.31 -33.00
N LYS A 99 0.09 -6.05 -32.69
CA LYS A 99 1.08 -4.95 -32.65
C LYS A 99 1.66 -4.73 -31.25
N LEU A 100 1.23 -5.48 -30.24
CA LEU A 100 1.77 -5.37 -28.87
C LEU A 100 3.23 -5.84 -28.77
N GLY A 101 3.63 -6.75 -29.63
CA GLY A 101 5.00 -7.23 -29.75
C GLY A 101 5.54 -7.05 -31.16
N THR A 102 6.72 -7.62 -31.41
CA THR A 102 7.38 -7.58 -32.73
C THR A 102 7.28 -8.89 -33.49
N SER A 103 6.71 -9.94 -32.88
CA SER A 103 6.53 -11.26 -33.51
C SER A 103 5.36 -11.34 -34.50
N GLY A 104 4.47 -10.34 -34.53
CA GLY A 104 3.22 -10.39 -35.29
C GLY A 104 2.15 -11.33 -34.70
N THR A 105 2.35 -11.81 -33.47
CA THR A 105 1.36 -12.65 -32.76
C THR A 105 0.66 -11.85 -31.67
N SER A 106 -0.54 -12.30 -31.30
CA SER A 106 -1.32 -11.79 -30.17
C SER A 106 -1.57 -12.90 -29.14
N CYS A 107 -2.14 -12.55 -27.98
CA CYS A 107 -2.55 -13.56 -27.00
C CYS A 107 -3.55 -14.56 -27.61
N ALA A 108 -4.45 -14.05 -28.46
CA ALA A 108 -5.45 -14.86 -29.17
C ALA A 108 -4.85 -15.84 -30.17
N SER A 109 -3.65 -15.58 -30.70
CA SER A 109 -2.98 -16.49 -31.63
C SER A 109 -2.73 -17.88 -31.02
N CYS A 110 -2.54 -17.96 -29.69
CA CYS A 110 -2.34 -19.23 -28.98
C CYS A 110 -3.51 -19.63 -28.07
N HIS A 111 -4.27 -18.66 -27.56
CA HIS A 111 -5.31 -18.87 -26.55
C HIS A 111 -6.74 -18.64 -27.06
N ALA A 112 -6.96 -18.70 -28.38
CA ALA A 112 -8.30 -18.71 -28.96
C ALA A 112 -9.12 -19.89 -28.43
N GLY A 113 -10.42 -19.69 -28.24
CA GLY A 113 -11.33 -20.75 -27.79
C GLY A 113 -10.92 -21.38 -26.45
N TYR A 114 -10.34 -20.60 -25.54
CA TYR A 114 -9.86 -21.04 -24.22
C TYR A 114 -8.67 -22.01 -24.23
N GLN A 115 -8.02 -22.22 -25.38
CA GLN A 115 -6.93 -23.18 -25.51
C GLN A 115 -5.77 -22.86 -24.58
N PHE A 116 -5.23 -23.90 -23.93
CA PHE A 116 -4.10 -23.82 -23.00
C PHE A 116 -4.29 -22.89 -21.79
N LEU A 117 -5.51 -22.41 -21.54
CA LEU A 117 -5.83 -21.59 -20.35
C LEU A 117 -6.30 -22.42 -19.14
N HIS A 118 -6.58 -23.72 -19.36
CA HIS A 118 -6.95 -24.68 -18.32
C HIS A 118 -8.09 -24.20 -17.39
N PHE A 119 -9.09 -23.51 -17.96
CA PHE A 119 -10.22 -22.96 -17.19
C PHE A 119 -11.13 -24.01 -16.55
N ASP A 120 -11.06 -25.26 -17.02
CA ASP A 120 -11.69 -26.45 -16.44
C ASP A 120 -11.10 -26.80 -15.07
N ARG A 121 -9.83 -26.52 -14.87
CA ARG A 121 -9.13 -26.76 -13.61
C ARG A 121 -9.42 -25.57 -12.72
N ASN A 122 -9.91 -25.79 -11.50
CA ASN A 122 -10.19 -24.71 -10.56
C ASN A 122 -8.89 -24.09 -9.97
N GLN A 123 -7.93 -23.75 -10.83
CA GLN A 123 -6.62 -23.21 -10.51
C GLN A 123 -6.65 -21.69 -10.71
N ASN A 124 -6.76 -20.96 -9.60
CA ASN A 124 -6.60 -19.51 -9.60
C ASN A 124 -5.10 -19.17 -9.55
N PHE A 125 -4.72 -18.01 -10.06
CA PHE A 125 -3.39 -17.46 -9.79
C PHE A 125 -3.29 -17.00 -8.32
N PRO A 126 -2.10 -17.12 -7.67
CA PRO A 126 -0.88 -17.71 -8.19
C PRO A 126 -0.93 -19.24 -8.25
N HIS A 127 -0.29 -19.83 -9.26
CA HIS A 127 -0.14 -21.28 -9.39
C HIS A 127 1.07 -21.63 -10.26
N PHE A 128 1.50 -22.89 -10.21
CA PHE A 128 2.61 -23.39 -11.00
C PHE A 128 2.25 -23.49 -12.49
N VAL A 129 3.03 -22.85 -13.36
CA VAL A 129 2.84 -22.89 -14.81
C VAL A 129 4.02 -23.61 -15.45
N ASN A 130 3.77 -24.77 -16.07
CA ASN A 130 4.81 -25.61 -16.67
C ASN A 130 5.66 -24.88 -17.73
N MET A 131 5.07 -23.98 -18.51
CA MET A 131 5.81 -23.21 -19.52
C MET A 131 6.85 -22.28 -18.90
N VAL A 132 6.61 -21.81 -17.67
CA VAL A 132 7.56 -20.95 -16.93
C VAL A 132 8.47 -21.81 -16.04
N GLY A 133 7.98 -22.94 -15.54
CA GLY A 133 8.69 -23.77 -14.57
C GLY A 133 8.65 -23.20 -13.15
N ASP A 134 7.67 -22.35 -12.82
CA ASP A 134 7.56 -21.67 -11.54
C ASP A 134 6.10 -21.37 -11.15
N VAL A 135 5.87 -21.04 -9.87
CA VAL A 135 4.62 -20.45 -9.37
C VAL A 135 4.61 -18.97 -9.68
N VAL A 136 3.70 -18.57 -10.56
CA VAL A 136 3.59 -17.17 -11.01
C VAL A 136 2.23 -16.59 -10.66
N THR A 137 2.16 -15.26 -10.55
CA THR A 137 0.92 -14.50 -10.57
C THR A 137 0.43 -14.31 -12.02
N LEU A 138 -0.83 -13.87 -12.19
CA LEU A 138 -1.37 -13.60 -13.53
C LEU A 138 -0.57 -12.51 -14.26
N ASP A 139 -0.17 -11.46 -13.54
CA ASP A 139 0.60 -10.35 -14.10
C ASP A 139 1.97 -10.80 -14.59
N GLN A 140 2.66 -11.64 -13.80
CA GLN A 140 3.92 -12.26 -14.19
C GLN A 140 3.76 -13.15 -15.43
N MET A 141 2.67 -13.92 -15.51
CA MET A 141 2.39 -14.75 -16.67
C MET A 141 2.13 -13.91 -17.94
N ILE A 142 1.37 -12.82 -17.82
CA ILE A 142 1.12 -11.89 -18.93
C ILE A 142 2.45 -11.31 -19.43
N ASN A 143 3.30 -10.81 -18.52
CA ASN A 143 4.59 -10.25 -18.89
C ASN A 143 5.56 -11.31 -19.45
N TYR A 144 5.51 -12.55 -18.97
CA TYR A 144 6.25 -13.66 -19.56
C TYR A 144 5.86 -13.87 -21.02
N CYS A 145 4.56 -13.85 -21.33
CA CYS A 145 4.06 -13.95 -22.71
C CYS A 145 4.49 -12.76 -23.58
N MET A 146 4.48 -11.55 -23.02
CA MET A 146 4.96 -10.36 -23.74
C MET A 146 6.43 -10.48 -24.13
N LEU A 147 7.28 -10.89 -23.19
CA LEU A 147 8.73 -10.92 -23.41
C LEU A 147 9.18 -12.11 -24.28
N ASN A 148 8.56 -13.29 -24.11
CA ASN A 148 9.07 -14.52 -24.69
C ASN A 148 8.48 -14.84 -26.08
N PRO A 149 7.19 -15.22 -26.23
CA PRO A 149 6.62 -15.47 -27.54
C PRO A 149 6.34 -14.18 -28.31
N MET A 150 5.83 -13.12 -27.66
CA MET A 150 5.39 -11.93 -28.40
C MET A 150 6.54 -11.00 -28.81
N LYS A 151 7.71 -11.11 -28.17
CA LYS A 151 8.88 -10.22 -28.38
C LYS A 151 8.52 -8.74 -28.23
N GLY A 152 7.72 -8.45 -27.21
CA GLY A 152 7.26 -7.12 -26.85
C GLY A 152 8.01 -6.56 -25.64
N LYS A 153 7.39 -5.58 -24.99
CA LYS A 153 7.89 -4.98 -23.75
C LYS A 153 7.07 -5.44 -22.56
N GLU A 154 7.70 -5.44 -21.40
CA GLU A 154 7.02 -5.66 -20.14
C GLU A 154 6.01 -4.52 -19.88
N PHE A 155 4.80 -4.87 -19.42
CA PHE A 155 3.86 -3.88 -18.91
C PHE A 155 4.25 -3.45 -17.49
N ALA A 156 4.19 -2.16 -17.21
CA ALA A 156 4.39 -1.65 -15.86
C ALA A 156 3.34 -2.22 -14.90
N ARG A 157 3.75 -2.46 -13.65
CA ARG A 157 2.93 -3.10 -12.60
C ARG A 157 1.59 -2.40 -12.35
N ASP A 158 1.55 -1.08 -12.47
CA ASP A 158 0.37 -0.25 -12.25
C ASP A 158 -0.33 0.19 -13.54
N SER A 159 0.15 -0.28 -14.70
CA SER A 159 -0.37 0.08 -16.01
C SER A 159 -1.84 -0.29 -16.19
N LYS A 160 -2.52 0.47 -17.06
CA LYS A 160 -3.92 0.18 -17.42
C LYS A 160 -4.01 -1.10 -18.22
N GLU A 161 -3.02 -1.35 -19.08
CA GLU A 161 -2.91 -2.47 -19.99
C GLU A 161 -2.84 -3.80 -19.23
N LEU A 162 -1.94 -3.90 -18.24
CA LEU A 162 -1.82 -5.10 -17.42
C LEU A 162 -3.10 -5.37 -16.63
N THR A 163 -3.68 -4.33 -16.02
CA THR A 163 -4.97 -4.43 -15.32
C THR A 163 -6.10 -4.86 -16.26
N ALA A 164 -6.12 -4.34 -17.48
CA ALA A 164 -7.13 -4.64 -18.48
C ALA A 164 -7.03 -6.10 -18.96
N LEU A 165 -5.82 -6.58 -19.25
CA LEU A 165 -5.57 -7.97 -19.62
C LEU A 165 -5.97 -8.93 -18.50
N ALA A 166 -5.62 -8.61 -17.24
CA ALA A 166 -6.06 -9.40 -16.08
C ALA A 166 -7.59 -9.39 -15.91
N ALA A 167 -8.24 -8.25 -16.11
CA ALA A 167 -9.70 -8.13 -16.06
C ALA A 167 -10.36 -8.96 -17.17
N TYR A 168 -9.82 -8.91 -18.40
CA TYR A 168 -10.32 -9.68 -19.52
C TYR A 168 -10.12 -11.19 -19.30
N PHE A 169 -8.95 -11.64 -18.82
CA PHE A 169 -8.71 -13.04 -18.47
C PHE A 169 -9.78 -13.57 -17.49
N ARG A 170 -10.08 -12.80 -16.44
CA ARG A 170 -11.16 -13.13 -15.50
C ARG A 170 -12.51 -13.22 -16.21
N ALA A 171 -12.86 -12.23 -17.02
CA ALA A 171 -14.13 -12.24 -17.75
C ALA A 171 -14.23 -13.42 -18.74
N TYR A 172 -13.13 -13.79 -19.38
CA TYR A 172 -13.05 -14.89 -20.33
C TYR A 172 -13.21 -16.24 -19.64
N ARG A 173 -12.61 -16.43 -18.46
CA ARG A 173 -12.90 -17.60 -17.60
C ARG A 173 -14.37 -17.66 -17.19
N MET A 174 -14.96 -16.53 -16.78
CA MET A 174 -16.38 -16.49 -16.42
C MET A 174 -17.28 -16.82 -17.61
N GLN A 175 -16.88 -16.45 -18.83
CA GLN A 175 -17.58 -16.83 -20.06
C GLN A 175 -17.48 -18.35 -20.29
N TYR A 176 -16.28 -18.92 -20.23
CA TYR A 176 -16.06 -20.37 -20.30
C TYR A 176 -16.96 -21.12 -19.32
N LEU A 177 -16.96 -20.73 -18.04
CA LEU A 177 -17.75 -21.37 -17.00
C LEU A 177 -19.27 -21.23 -17.18
N ARG A 178 -19.75 -20.22 -17.94
CA ARG A 178 -21.17 -20.11 -18.30
C ARG A 178 -21.51 -21.03 -19.47
N GLU A 179 -20.67 -21.06 -20.49
CA GLU A 179 -20.85 -21.88 -21.70
C GLU A 179 -20.74 -23.39 -21.39
N HIS A 180 -19.98 -23.76 -20.36
CA HIS A 180 -19.70 -25.15 -20.00
C HIS A 180 -20.36 -25.57 -18.67
N ARG A 181 -21.30 -24.75 -18.15
CA ARG A 181 -22.13 -25.16 -17.03
C ARG A 181 -23.18 -26.15 -17.53
N LYS A 182 -23.08 -27.41 -17.08
CA LYS A 182 -24.18 -28.37 -17.19
C LYS A 182 -25.22 -28.10 -16.12
#